data_AF-A0ABD1FWL6-F1
#
_entry.id   AF-A0ABD1FWL6-F1
#
_cell.length_a   1.000
_cell.length_b   1.000
_cell.length_c   1.000
_cell.angle_alpha   90.00
_cell.angle_beta   90.00
_cell.angle_gamma   90.00
#
_symmetry.space_group_name_H-M   'P 1'
#
loop_
_entity.id
_entity.type
_entity.pdbx_description
1 polymer ?
#
loop_
_entity_poly.entity_id
_entity_poly.type
_entity_poly.pdbx_seq_one_letter_code
_entity_poly.pdbx_strand_id
1 'polypeptide(L)'
;MNIPLQSHFLYNGKWCADIDKVLVDTITKLKGDTGWAEHEFPSYFLLTAASEIEAKLAVHFSESELAIRMRLLALRYRTFKEVVRTKGTFWDMPFKCVIAADCVWKKILKVSLWCSS
;
A
#
# COMPACT_ATOMS: atom_id res chain seq x y z
N MET A 1 -0.92 19.53 -15.15
CA MET A 1 -1.10 18.10 -15.44
C MET A 1 -2.45 17.67 -14.89
N ASN A 2 -3.30 17.01 -15.68
CA ASN A 2 -4.47 16.29 -15.15
C ASN A 2 -3.99 14.90 -14.72
N ILE A 3 -3.59 14.77 -13.45
CA ILE A 3 -3.25 13.47 -12.87
C ILE A 3 -4.58 12.81 -12.50
N PRO A 4 -4.96 11.70 -13.13
CA PRO A 4 -6.20 11.02 -12.79
C PRO A 4 -6.20 10.57 -11.33
N LEU A 5 -7.38 10.55 -10.72
CA LEU A 5 -7.55 10.09 -9.33
C LEU A 5 -6.96 8.69 -9.18
N GLN A 6 -6.07 8.52 -8.20
CA GLN A 6 -5.41 7.24 -7.96
C GLN A 6 -6.44 6.12 -7.73
N SER A 7 -7.62 6.42 -7.19
CA SER A 7 -8.71 5.46 -7.00
C SER A 7 -9.04 4.66 -8.26
N HIS A 8 -8.95 5.27 -9.45
CA HIS A 8 -9.23 4.58 -10.73
C HIS A 8 -8.19 3.50 -11.09
N PHE A 9 -6.98 3.57 -10.52
CA PHE A 9 -5.90 2.59 -10.76
C PHE A 9 -5.68 1.67 -9.55
N LEU A 10 -5.94 2.16 -8.33
CA LEU A 10 -5.67 1.44 -7.09
C LEU A 10 -6.78 0.44 -6.73
N TYR A 11 -8.02 0.75 -7.13
CA TYR A 11 -9.23 0.05 -6.73
C TYR A 11 -9.99 -0.41 -7.98
N ASN A 12 -9.82 -1.69 -8.30
CA ASN A 12 -10.54 -2.37 -9.36
C ASN A 12 -11.16 -3.65 -8.79
N GLY A 13 -12.34 -4.01 -9.28
CA GLY A 13 -13.10 -5.15 -8.79
C GLY A 13 -13.52 -4.97 -7.33
N LYS A 14 -13.27 -5.99 -6.50
CA LYS A 14 -13.67 -6.02 -5.08
C LYS A 14 -12.87 -5.06 -4.20
N TRP A 15 -11.72 -4.55 -4.63
CA TRP A 15 -10.80 -3.80 -3.77
C TRP A 15 -11.25 -2.36 -3.56
N CYS A 16 -11.30 -1.90 -2.30
CA CYS A 16 -11.51 -0.51 -1.92
C CYS A 16 -10.60 -0.12 -0.74
N ALA A 17 -10.60 1.17 -0.38
CA ALA A 17 -9.78 1.68 0.72
C ALA A 17 -10.13 1.03 2.07
N ASP A 18 -11.41 0.72 2.31
CA ASP A 18 -11.85 0.09 3.55
C ASP A 18 -11.33 -1.35 3.68
N ILE A 19 -11.28 -2.10 2.58
CA ILE A 19 -10.69 -3.44 2.55
C ILE A 19 -9.19 -3.38 2.85
N ASP A 20 -8.46 -2.47 2.19
CA ASP A 20 -7.02 -2.27 2.46
C ASP A 20 -6.80 -1.90 3.94
N LYS A 21 -7.67 -1.07 4.51
CA LYS A 21 -7.62 -0.68 5.91
C LYS A 21 -7.80 -1.88 6.84
N VAL A 22 -8.86 -2.66 6.67
CA VAL A 22 -9.11 -3.85 7.50
C VAL A 22 -7.96 -4.85 7.37
N LEU A 23 -7.46 -5.08 6.16
CA LEU A 23 -6.30 -5.94 5.91
C LEU A 23 -5.06 -5.47 6.67
N VAL A 24 -4.64 -4.21 6.48
CA VAL A 24 -3.42 -3.67 7.10
C VAL A 24 -3.55 -3.59 8.62
N ASP A 25 -4.71 -3.17 9.14
CA ASP A 25 -4.94 -3.07 10.58
C ASP A 25 -4.88 -4.46 11.24
N THR A 26 -5.48 -5.48 10.62
CA THR A 26 -5.47 -6.86 11.13
C THR A 26 -4.07 -7.45 11.15
N ILE A 27 -3.33 -7.32 10.05
CA ILE A 27 -1.95 -7.81 9.95
C ILE A 27 -1.04 -7.08 10.95
N THR A 28 -1.19 -5.76 11.10
CA THR A 28 -0.40 -4.97 12.04
C THR A 28 -0.67 -5.40 13.49
N LYS A 29 -1.94 -5.63 13.84
CA LYS A 29 -2.33 -6.15 15.15
C LYS A 29 -1.68 -7.52 15.41
N LEU A 30 -1.82 -8.46 14.48
CA LEU A 30 -1.24 -9.80 14.62
C LEU A 30 0.29 -9.75 14.78
N LYS A 31 0.99 -8.88 14.05
CA LYS A 31 2.43 -8.69 14.22
C LYS A 31 2.78 -8.18 15.63
N GLY A 32 1.99 -7.24 16.15
CA GLY A 32 2.16 -6.74 17.51
C GLY A 32 1.95 -7.82 18.57
N ASP A 33 0.89 -8.61 18.43
CA ASP A 33 0.50 -9.65 19.38
C ASP A 33 1.48 -10.84 19.38
N THR A 34 2.08 -11.17 18.23
CA THR A 34 2.98 -12.32 18.07
C THR A 34 4.46 -11.98 18.14
N GLY A 35 4.82 -10.69 18.10
CA GLY A 35 6.20 -10.24 17.95
C GLY A 35 6.83 -10.61 16.60
N TRP A 36 6.02 -10.92 15.59
CA TRP A 36 6.50 -11.41 14.30
C TRP A 36 7.31 -10.34 13.53
N ALA A 37 8.59 -10.62 13.32
CA ALA A 37 9.53 -9.72 12.66
C ALA A 37 9.92 -10.16 11.24
N GLU A 38 9.52 -11.36 10.82
CA GLU A 38 9.91 -11.89 9.51
C GLU A 38 9.23 -11.16 8.34
N HIS A 39 9.85 -11.31 7.17
CA HIS A 39 9.39 -10.69 5.93
C HIS A 39 8.18 -11.41 5.33
N GLU A 40 8.14 -12.73 5.45
CA GLU A 40 7.03 -13.56 4.97
C GLU A 40 5.92 -13.65 6.02
N PHE A 41 4.68 -13.53 5.56
CA PHE A 41 3.51 -13.68 6.41
C PHE A 41 3.09 -15.14 6.45
N PRO A 42 2.94 -15.74 7.63
CA PRO A 42 2.33 -17.06 7.77
C PRO A 42 0.91 -17.06 7.19
N SER A 43 0.48 -18.18 6.61
CA SER A 43 -0.86 -18.32 6.03
C SER A 43 -1.98 -17.93 7.00
N TYR A 44 -1.84 -18.23 8.30
CA TYR A 44 -2.85 -17.88 9.30
C TYR A 44 -3.07 -16.36 9.44
N PHE A 45 -2.07 -15.52 9.16
CA PHE A 45 -2.25 -14.06 9.16
C PHE A 45 -3.23 -13.63 8.07
N LEU A 46 -3.03 -14.15 6.86
CA LEU A 46 -3.86 -13.82 5.71
C LEU A 46 -5.27 -14.41 5.86
N LEU A 47 -5.41 -15.64 6.35
CA LEU A 47 -6.71 -16.27 6.61
C LEU A 47 -7.48 -15.54 7.71
N THR A 48 -6.80 -15.05 8.74
CA THR A 48 -7.42 -14.21 9.79
C THR A 48 -7.93 -12.90 9.19
N ALA A 49 -7.11 -12.23 8.37
CA ALA A 49 -7.53 -11.01 7.68
C ALA A 49 -8.70 -11.26 6.71
N ALA A 50 -8.73 -12.38 5.99
CA ALA A 50 -9.85 -12.77 5.14
C ALA A 50 -11.15 -12.88 5.95
N SER A 51 -11.08 -13.55 7.10
CA SER A 51 -12.22 -13.74 8.00
C SER A 51 -12.74 -12.41 8.55
N GLU A 52 -11.84 -11.49 8.92
CA GLU A 52 -12.18 -10.15 9.40
C GLU A 52 -12.81 -9.28 8.31
N ILE A 53 -12.31 -9.36 7.07
CA ILE A 53 -12.89 -8.64 5.92
C ILE A 53 -14.29 -9.18 5.62
N GLU A 54 -14.46 -10.50 5.60
CA GLU A 54 -15.75 -11.13 5.35
C GLU A 54 -16.76 -10.75 6.44
N ALA A 55 -16.37 -10.80 7.71
CA ALA A 55 -17.23 -10.42 8.82
C ALA A 55 -17.66 -8.93 8.81
N LYS A 56 -16.75 -8.02 8.42
CA LYS A 56 -17.01 -6.57 8.48
C LYS A 56 -17.63 -6.00 7.22
N LEU A 57 -17.30 -6.57 6.06
CA LEU A 57 -17.60 -5.98 4.75
C LEU A 57 -18.38 -6.94 3.84
N ALA A 58 -18.66 -8.17 4.29
CA ALA A 58 -19.35 -9.21 3.51
C ALA A 58 -18.67 -9.52 2.16
N VAL A 59 -17.34 -9.36 2.10
CA VAL A 59 -16.53 -9.68 0.91
C VAL A 59 -15.58 -10.82 1.22
N HIS A 60 -15.64 -11.86 0.39
CA HIS A 60 -14.74 -13.00 0.49
C HIS A 60 -13.52 -12.85 -0.42
N PHE A 61 -12.35 -13.17 0.14
CA PHE A 61 -11.05 -13.23 -0.53
C PHE A 61 -10.34 -14.53 -0.18
N SER A 62 -9.65 -15.10 -1.17
CA SER A 62 -8.70 -16.19 -0.97
C SER A 62 -7.37 -15.69 -0.39
N GLU A 63 -6.60 -16.60 0.19
CA GLU A 63 -5.27 -16.30 0.72
C GLU A 63 -4.34 -15.68 -0.34
N SER A 64 -4.37 -16.21 -1.57
CA SER A 64 -3.51 -15.75 -2.66
C SER A 64 -3.87 -14.34 -3.12
N GLU A 65 -5.16 -13.98 -3.16
CA GLU A 65 -5.62 -12.62 -3.46
C GLU A 65 -5.10 -11.62 -2.41
N LEU A 66 -5.18 -11.96 -1.12
CA LEU A 66 -4.66 -11.13 -0.04
C LEU A 66 -3.12 -11.04 -0.08
N ALA A 67 -2.42 -12.14 -0.37
CA ALA A 67 -0.97 -12.16 -0.49
C ALA A 67 -0.48 -11.22 -1.61
N ILE A 68 -1.13 -11.27 -2.78
CA ILE A 68 -0.83 -10.39 -3.91
C ILE A 68 -1.09 -8.94 -3.52
N ARG A 69 -2.23 -8.64 -2.86
CA ARG A 69 -2.55 -7.28 -2.42
C ARG A 69 -1.53 -6.76 -1.40
N MET A 70 -1.12 -7.58 -0.43
CA MET A 70 -0.11 -7.21 0.55
C MET A 70 1.24 -6.87 -0.09
N ARG A 71 1.69 -7.66 -1.08
CA ARG A 71 2.92 -7.36 -1.84
C ARG A 71 2.81 -6.02 -2.57
N LEU A 72 1.66 -5.74 -3.19
CA LEU A 72 1.38 -4.48 -3.87
C LEU A 72 1.39 -3.29 -2.90
N LEU A 73 0.74 -3.42 -1.75
CA LEU A 73 0.71 -2.37 -0.71
C LEU A 73 2.11 -2.11 -0.14
N ALA A 74 2.89 -3.17 0.13
CA ALA A 74 4.25 -3.05 0.61
C ALA A 74 5.16 -2.34 -0.41
N LEU A 75 5.04 -2.70 -1.70
CA LEU A 75 5.77 -2.02 -2.78
C LEU A 75 5.42 -0.53 -2.82
N ARG A 76 4.12 -0.19 -2.80
CA ARG A 76 3.66 1.21 -2.80
C ARG A 76 4.18 2.00 -1.61
N TYR A 77 4.13 1.41 -0.41
CA TYR A 77 4.66 2.05 0.78
C TYR A 77 6.17 2.32 0.66
N ARG A 78 6.95 1.35 0.17
CA ARG A 78 8.39 1.52 -0.08
C ARG A 78 8.66 2.61 -1.12
N THR A 79 7.93 2.60 -2.24
CA THR A 79 8.03 3.64 -3.27
C THR A 79 7.71 5.02 -2.70
N PHE A 80 6.63 5.14 -1.93
CA PHE A 80 6.27 6.39 -1.26
C PHE A 80 7.37 6.88 -0.31
N LYS A 81 7.96 5.97 0.48
CA LYS A 81 9.08 6.30 1.37
C LYS A 81 10.30 6.82 0.62
N GLU A 82 10.64 6.23 -0.52
CA GLU A 82 11.74 6.72 -1.36
C GLU A 82 11.45 8.09 -1.98
N VAL A 83 10.21 8.31 -2.44
CA VAL A 83 9.78 9.62 -2.94
C VAL A 83 9.93 10.69 -1.85
N VAL A 84 9.37 10.46 -0.67
CA VAL A 84 9.41 11.43 0.46
C VAL A 84 10.82 11.62 1.03
N ARG A 85 11.71 10.65 0.87
CA ARG A 85 13.13 10.78 1.26
C ARG A 85 13.92 11.70 0.35
N THR A 86 13.40 12.02 -0.84
CA THR A 86 14.11 12.87 -1.80
C THR A 86 14.19 14.32 -1.29
N LYS A 87 15.41 14.88 -1.22
CA LYS A 87 15.61 16.27 -0.80
C LYS A 87 14.78 17.23 -1.68
N GLY A 88 14.01 18.10 -1.03
CA GLY A 88 13.12 19.05 -1.70
C GLY A 88 11.70 18.55 -1.89
N THR A 89 11.35 17.38 -1.35
CA THR A 89 9.96 16.94 -1.18
C THR A 89 9.46 17.19 0.23
N PHE A 90 8.16 17.44 0.37
CA PHE A 90 7.46 17.37 1.66
C PHE A 90 6.10 16.70 1.48
N TRP A 91 5.59 16.10 2.55
CA TRP A 91 4.24 15.53 2.57
C TRP A 91 3.24 16.57 3.06
N ASP A 92 2.26 16.86 2.23
CA ASP A 92 1.13 17.72 2.58
C ASP A 92 0.01 16.87 3.17
N MET A 93 -0.15 16.96 4.49
CA MET A 93 -1.16 16.19 5.24
C MET A 93 -2.60 16.53 4.82
N PRO A 94 -3.02 17.82 4.76
CA PRO A 94 -4.35 18.20 4.29
C PRO A 94 -4.71 17.63 2.91
N PHE A 95 -3.82 17.77 1.93
CA PHE A 95 -4.09 17.34 0.56
C PHE A 95 -3.71 15.88 0.29
N LYS A 96 -3.08 15.21 1.27
CA LYS A 96 -2.59 13.83 1.19
C LYS A 96 -1.75 13.60 -0.08
N CYS A 97 -0.84 14.53 -0.36
CA CYS A 97 0.03 14.46 -1.53
C CYS A 97 1.47 14.87 -1.20
N VAL A 98 2.40 14.40 -2.02
CA VAL A 98 3.78 14.89 -1.95
C VAL A 98 3.87 16.16 -2.77
N ILE A 99 4.48 17.20 -2.20
CA ILE A 99 4.75 18.45 -2.88
C ILE A 99 6.26 18.55 -3.12
N ALA A 100 6.63 18.94 -4.34
CA ALA A 100 8.01 19.17 -4.74
C ALA A 100 8.03 20.10 -5.96
N ALA A 101 9.15 20.80 -6.16
CA ALA A 101 9.36 21.57 -7.38
C ALA A 101 9.49 20.65 -8.61
N ASP A 102 9.12 21.14 -9.80
CA ASP A 102 9.18 20.37 -11.05
C ASP A 102 10.55 19.75 -11.33
N CYS A 103 11.64 20.44 -10.99
CA CYS A 103 13.00 19.91 -11.15
C CYS A 103 13.26 18.69 -10.27
N VAL A 104 12.67 18.65 -9.06
CA VAL A 104 12.74 17.53 -8.13
C VAL A 104 11.88 16.37 -8.65
N TRP A 105 10.66 16.64 -9.12
CA TRP A 105 9.81 15.62 -9.75
C TRP A 105 10.48 14.97 -10.96
N LYS A 106 11.10 15.77 -11.85
CA LYS A 106 11.86 15.24 -12.99
C LYS A 106 13.00 14.34 -12.54
N LYS A 107 13.67 14.65 -11.43
CA LYS A 107 14.73 13.80 -10.86
C LYS A 107 14.18 12.48 -10.33
N ILE A 108 13.10 12.52 -9.55
CA ILE A 108 12.44 11.34 -8.99
C ILE A 108 11.95 10.41 -10.11
N LEU A 109 11.22 10.96 -11.08
CA LEU A 109 10.66 10.20 -12.19
C LEU A 109 11.75 9.62 -13.10
N LYS A 110 12.85 10.35 -13.29
CA LYS A 110 14.02 9.79 -13.98
C LYS A 110 14.54 8.58 -13.22
N VAL A 111 14.82 8.66 -11.93
CA VAL A 111 15.36 7.52 -11.15
C VAL A 111 14.41 6.30 -11.18
N SER A 112 13.10 6.51 -11.10
CA SER A 112 12.13 5.40 -11.10
C SER A 112 12.03 4.64 -12.43
N LEU A 113 12.46 5.23 -13.56
CA LEU A 113 12.40 4.60 -14.88
C LEU A 113 13.59 3.67 -15.19
N TRP A 114 14.67 3.69 -14.39
CA TRP A 114 15.85 2.83 -14.60
C TRP A 114 15.92 1.62 -13.65
N CYS A 115 14.97 1.48 -12.73
CA CYS A 115 14.88 0.31 -11.83
C CYS A 115 13.90 -0.77 -12.33
N SER A 116 13.53 -0.73 -13.61
CA SER A 116 12.76 -1.78 -14.30
C SER A 116 13.65 -2.47 -15.33
N SER A 117 14.75 -3.08 -14.88
CA SER A 117 15.67 -3.87 -15.69
C SER A 117 16.13 -5.08 -14.91
#